data_AF-A0A7V4SNA0-F1
#
_entry.id   AF-A0A7V4SNA0-F1
#
_cell.length_a   1.000
_cell.length_b   1.000
_cell.length_c   1.000
_cell.angle_alpha   90.00
_cell.angle_beta   90.00
_cell.angle_gamma   90.00
#
_symmetry.space_group_name_H-M   'P 1'
#
loop_
_entity.id
_entity.type
_entity.pdbx_description
1 polymer ?
#
loop_
_entity_poly.entity_id
_entity_poly.type
_entity_poly.pdbx_seq_one_letter_code
_entity_poly.pdbx_strand_id
1 'polypeptide(L)'
;MEAARPADSALPEVKAPTAPDRPPLLKKPLLAGLLALFPGVGNLYNGLYLRGALFFAVVATLLAIGSEGEHPVLGFVVAFAWIFNVLDSYRQAQLINYGYAQDLGLEDLPALPKAGQGGLAAGVLLFVLGAAASLQIYFDVDLSWLLEFWPLGLMAAGGWLILSWYRERRRRQDAEENPA
;
A
#
# COMPACT_ATOMS: atom_id res chain seq x y z
N MET A 1 -65.89 20.93 -18.92
CA MET A 1 -65.42 19.79 -18.11
C MET A 1 -63.92 19.67 -18.34
N GLU A 2 -63.20 19.82 -17.25
CA GLU A 2 -61.77 20.05 -17.08
C GLU A 2 -60.86 19.05 -17.83
N ALA A 3 -59.88 19.56 -18.58
CA ALA A 3 -58.81 18.74 -19.14
C ALA A 3 -57.81 18.40 -18.02
N ALA A 4 -57.65 17.11 -17.73
CA ALA A 4 -56.74 16.61 -16.71
C ALA A 4 -55.27 16.91 -17.08
N ARG A 5 -54.58 17.67 -16.21
CA ARG A 5 -53.12 17.87 -16.25
C ARG A 5 -52.42 16.52 -15.98
N PRO A 6 -51.39 16.13 -16.77
CA PRO A 6 -50.56 14.99 -16.41
C PRO A 6 -49.77 15.32 -15.13
N ALA A 7 -49.76 14.37 -14.20
CA ALA A 7 -49.05 14.46 -12.94
C ALA A 7 -47.55 14.67 -13.19
N ASP A 8 -46.99 15.70 -12.54
CA ASP A 8 -45.55 15.90 -12.41
C ASP A 8 -44.92 14.63 -11.81
N SER A 9 -44.24 13.86 -12.65
CA SER A 9 -43.30 12.83 -12.24
C SER A 9 -42.08 13.52 -11.65
N ALA A 10 -42.17 13.90 -10.37
CA ALA A 10 -41.03 14.37 -9.60
C ALA A 10 -39.99 13.24 -9.55
N LEU A 11 -38.90 13.40 -10.30
CA LEU A 11 -37.74 12.54 -10.22
C LEU A 11 -37.26 12.51 -8.77
N PRO A 12 -36.87 11.35 -8.20
CA PRO A 12 -36.31 11.30 -6.86
C PRO A 12 -35.10 12.23 -6.79
N GLU A 13 -35.18 13.21 -5.91
CA GLU A 13 -34.10 14.16 -5.65
C GLU A 13 -32.89 13.36 -5.13
N VAL A 14 -31.94 13.09 -6.02
CA VAL A 14 -30.66 12.47 -5.67
C VAL A 14 -29.94 13.48 -4.80
N LYS A 15 -30.06 13.31 -3.48
CA LYS A 15 -29.35 14.11 -2.48
C LYS A 15 -27.86 14.01 -2.79
N ALA A 16 -27.29 15.10 -3.32
CA ALA A 16 -25.88 15.20 -3.61
C ALA A 16 -25.08 14.81 -2.36
N PRO A 17 -23.99 14.02 -2.49
CA PRO A 17 -23.13 13.71 -1.36
C PRO A 17 -22.73 15.00 -0.66
N THR A 18 -23.02 15.11 0.64
CA THR A 18 -22.56 16.22 1.48
C THR A 18 -21.05 16.33 1.33
N ALA A 19 -20.59 17.43 0.72
CA ALA A 19 -19.17 17.71 0.57
C ALA A 19 -18.50 17.69 1.96
N PRO A 20 -17.30 17.12 2.09
CA PRO A 20 -16.60 17.09 3.37
C PRO A 20 -16.37 18.52 3.89
N ASP A 21 -16.69 18.75 5.17
CA ASP A 21 -16.62 20.04 5.88
C ASP A 21 -15.21 20.66 6.01
N ARG A 22 -14.17 20.04 5.43
CA ARG A 22 -12.80 20.55 5.47
C ARG A 22 -12.36 20.99 4.09
N PRO A 23 -11.92 22.26 3.89
CA PRO A 23 -11.28 22.65 2.66
C PRO A 23 -10.09 21.72 2.41
N PRO A 24 -9.92 21.18 1.19
CA PRO A 24 -8.77 20.35 0.89
C PRO A 24 -7.52 21.18 1.16
N LEU A 25 -6.68 20.72 2.08
CA LEU A 25 -5.41 21.39 2.38
C LEU A 25 -4.54 21.31 1.12
N LEU A 26 -4.44 22.42 0.38
CA LEU A 26 -3.61 22.50 -0.81
C LEU A 26 -2.18 22.08 -0.45
N LYS A 27 -1.70 21.03 -1.11
CA LYS A 27 -0.33 20.53 -1.01
C LYS A 27 0.59 21.44 -1.82
N LYS A 28 1.87 21.55 -1.42
CA LYS A 28 2.89 22.27 -2.20
C LYS A 28 3.63 21.28 -3.11
N PRO A 29 3.40 21.27 -4.44
CA PRO A 29 3.99 20.24 -5.31
C PRO A 29 5.50 20.28 -5.36
N LEU A 30 6.09 21.48 -5.32
CA LEU A 30 7.54 21.65 -5.27
C LEU A 30 8.13 20.98 -4.02
N LEU A 31 7.46 21.11 -2.87
CA LEU A 31 7.90 20.49 -1.63
C LEU A 31 7.81 18.96 -1.73
N ALA A 32 6.74 18.43 -2.32
CA ALA A 32 6.61 17.00 -2.57
C ALA A 32 7.74 16.45 -3.46
N GLY A 33 8.09 17.17 -4.54
CA GLY A 33 9.22 16.82 -5.41
C GLY A 33 10.57 16.89 -4.70
N LEU A 34 10.82 17.93 -3.89
CA LEU A 34 12.06 18.04 -3.11
C LEU A 34 12.19 16.93 -2.07
N LEU A 35 11.11 16.60 -1.37
CA LEU A 35 11.08 15.49 -0.42
C LEU A 35 11.34 14.15 -1.11
N ALA A 36 10.93 14.00 -2.37
CA ALA A 36 11.19 12.81 -3.16
C ALA A 36 12.65 12.64 -3.61
N LEU A 37 13.55 13.58 -3.33
CA LEU A 37 14.99 13.34 -3.46
C LEU A 37 15.42 12.13 -2.62
N PHE A 38 14.74 11.90 -1.48
CA PHE A 38 14.78 10.62 -0.81
C PHE A 38 13.65 9.73 -1.35
N PRO A 39 13.95 8.55 -1.94
CA PRO A 39 12.96 7.67 -2.55
C PRO A 39 11.74 7.42 -1.64
N GLY A 40 10.54 7.67 -2.17
CA GLY A 40 9.28 7.45 -1.46
C GLY A 40 8.79 8.57 -0.51
N VAL A 41 9.65 9.49 -0.05
CA VAL A 41 9.27 10.49 0.97
C VAL A 41 8.34 11.58 0.44
N GLY A 42 8.47 11.96 -0.83
CA GLY A 42 7.52 12.89 -1.46
C GLY A 42 6.09 12.34 -1.53
N ASN A 43 5.95 11.05 -1.81
CA ASN A 43 4.67 10.35 -1.77
C ASN A 43 4.14 10.21 -0.33
N LEU A 44 5.02 10.06 0.66
CA LEU A 44 4.64 10.09 2.07
C LEU A 44 4.03 11.45 2.48
N TYR A 45 4.62 12.57 2.01
CA TYR A 45 4.07 13.92 2.21
C TYR A 45 2.67 14.09 1.60
N ASN A 46 2.43 13.44 0.46
CA ASN A 46 1.13 13.42 -0.22
C ASN A 46 0.10 12.52 0.48
N GLY A 47 0.47 11.78 1.53
CA GLY A 47 -0.39 10.80 2.21
C GLY A 47 -0.47 9.44 1.50
N LEU A 48 0.39 9.21 0.51
CA LEU A 48 0.41 8.01 -0.33
C LEU A 48 1.43 6.99 0.21
N TYR A 49 1.13 6.45 1.39
CA TYR A 49 2.02 5.56 2.14
C TYR A 49 2.47 4.34 1.33
N LEU A 50 1.53 3.64 0.69
CA LEU A 50 1.84 2.44 -0.10
C LEU A 50 2.76 2.77 -1.27
N ARG A 51 2.45 3.83 -2.03
CA ARG A 51 3.29 4.27 -3.15
C ARG A 51 4.67 4.68 -2.70
N GLY A 52 4.76 5.42 -1.60
CA GLY A 52 6.03 5.80 -0.99
C GLY A 52 6.87 4.58 -0.62
N ALA A 53 6.26 3.59 0.04
CA ALA A 53 6.92 2.33 0.40
C ALA A 53 7.39 1.54 -0.84
N LEU A 54 6.58 1.48 -1.90
CA LEU A 54 6.95 0.81 -3.15
C LEU A 54 8.17 1.47 -3.81
N PHE A 55 8.19 2.80 -3.93
CA PHE A 55 9.34 3.49 -4.49
C PHE A 55 10.60 3.30 -3.65
N PHE A 56 10.47 3.35 -2.33
CA PHE A 56 11.59 3.06 -1.43
C PHE A 56 12.10 1.63 -1.63
N ALA A 57 11.22 0.63 -1.63
CA ALA A 57 11.58 -0.77 -1.80
C ALA A 57 12.24 -1.04 -3.17
N VAL A 58 11.70 -0.47 -4.25
CA VAL A 58 12.26 -0.59 -5.61
C VAL A 58 13.67 -0.01 -5.62
N VAL A 59 13.85 1.26 -5.23
CA VAL A 59 15.17 1.90 -5.29
C VAL A 59 16.16 1.21 -4.36
N ALA A 60 15.77 0.83 -3.14
CA ALA A 60 16.62 0.09 -2.21
C ALA A 60 17.07 -1.26 -2.77
N THR A 61 16.15 -2.01 -3.40
CA THR A 61 16.47 -3.31 -4.03
C THR A 61 17.42 -3.13 -5.21
N LEU A 62 17.18 -2.14 -6.07
CA LEU A 62 18.09 -1.86 -7.18
C LEU A 62 19.48 -1.47 -6.67
N LEU A 63 19.59 -0.62 -5.65
CA LEU A 63 20.89 -0.26 -5.07
C LEU A 63 21.60 -1.46 -4.45
N ALA A 64 20.86 -2.36 -3.77
CA ALA A 64 21.42 -3.58 -3.20
C ALA A 64 22.01 -4.49 -4.29
N ILE A 65 21.27 -4.75 -5.38
CA ILE A 65 21.76 -5.54 -6.52
C ILE A 65 22.96 -4.85 -7.19
N GLY A 66 22.89 -3.53 -7.37
CA GLY A 66 23.96 -2.75 -7.98
C GLY A 66 25.26 -2.69 -7.17
N SER A 67 25.23 -3.09 -5.90
CA SER A 67 26.41 -3.07 -5.03
C SER A 67 27.33 -4.30 -5.19
N GLU A 68 26.83 -5.38 -5.80
CA GLU A 68 27.58 -6.65 -5.95
C GLU A 68 28.38 -6.76 -7.26
N GLY A 69 28.33 -5.75 -8.14
CA GLY A 69 29.10 -5.75 -9.39
C GLY A 69 28.86 -4.53 -10.28
N GLU A 70 29.69 -4.36 -11.32
CA GLU A 70 29.51 -3.28 -12.29
C GLU A 70 28.42 -3.64 -13.31
N HIS A 71 27.24 -3.04 -13.14
CA HIS A 71 26.12 -3.16 -14.06
C HIS A 71 25.74 -1.78 -14.61
N PRO A 72 26.35 -1.32 -15.73
CA PRO A 72 26.11 0.01 -16.27
C PRO A 72 24.64 0.29 -16.58
N VAL A 73 23.92 -0.72 -17.09
CA VAL A 73 22.47 -0.64 -17.37
C VAL A 73 21.68 -0.41 -16.08
N LEU A 74 22.07 -1.07 -14.98
CA LEU A 74 21.38 -0.95 -13.70
C LEU A 74 21.50 0.47 -13.13
N GLY A 75 22.64 1.13 -13.32
CA GLY A 75 22.81 2.55 -12.98
C GLY A 75 21.81 3.46 -13.70
N PHE A 76 21.56 3.23 -14.99
CA PHE A 76 20.53 3.96 -15.75
C PHE A 76 19.11 3.66 -15.22
N VAL A 77 18.81 2.42 -14.85
CA VAL A 77 17.50 2.06 -14.28
C VAL A 77 17.31 2.73 -12.91
N VAL A 78 18.34 2.76 -12.07
CA VAL A 78 18.32 3.49 -10.79
C VAL A 78 18.06 4.98 -11.02
N ALA A 79 18.82 5.62 -11.93
CA ALA A 79 18.65 7.03 -12.24
C ALA A 79 17.24 7.33 -12.75
N PHE A 80 16.73 6.50 -13.67
CA PHE A 80 15.36 6.61 -14.17
C PHE A 80 14.33 6.47 -13.03
N ALA A 81 14.44 5.42 -12.21
CA ALA A 81 13.53 5.19 -11.08
C ALA A 81 13.55 6.36 -10.09
N TRP A 82 14.72 6.96 -9.85
CA TRP A 82 14.89 8.11 -8.97
C TRP A 82 14.22 9.36 -9.53
N ILE A 83 14.48 9.70 -10.79
CA ILE A 83 13.85 10.85 -11.47
C ILE A 83 12.34 10.64 -11.55
N PHE A 84 11.90 9.43 -11.89
CA PHE A 84 10.49 9.08 -11.98
C PHE A 84 9.79 9.24 -10.62
N ASN A 85 10.38 8.78 -9.52
CA ASN A 85 9.87 8.99 -8.16
C ASN A 85 9.68 10.48 -7.81
N VAL A 86 10.61 11.35 -8.22
CA VAL A 86 10.51 12.81 -8.00
C VAL A 86 9.35 13.40 -8.80
N LEU A 87 9.28 13.10 -10.10
CA LEU A 87 8.22 13.58 -10.99
C LEU A 87 6.84 13.06 -10.56
N ASP A 88 6.78 11.81 -10.12
CA ASP A 88 5.57 11.17 -9.62
C ASP A 88 5.02 11.86 -8.36
N SER A 89 5.89 12.14 -7.39
CA SER A 89 5.52 12.84 -6.16
C SER A 89 5.02 14.27 -6.44
N TYR A 90 5.67 14.97 -7.38
CA TYR A 90 5.24 16.29 -7.82
C TYR A 90 3.86 16.24 -8.51
N ARG A 91 3.69 15.35 -9.50
CA ARG A 91 2.44 15.19 -10.26
C ARG A 91 1.28 14.83 -9.34
N GLN A 92 1.49 13.95 -8.38
CA GLN A 92 0.42 13.58 -7.46
C GLN A 92 0.06 14.69 -6.48
N ALA A 93 1.01 15.50 -6.03
CA ALA A 93 0.68 16.69 -5.27
C ALA A 93 -0.20 17.66 -6.09
N GLN A 94 0.02 17.77 -7.40
CA GLN A 94 -0.86 18.53 -8.29
C GLN A 94 -2.24 17.88 -8.43
N LEU A 95 -2.32 16.56 -8.66
CA LEU A 95 -3.59 15.84 -8.79
C LEU A 95 -4.46 15.98 -7.54
N ILE A 96 -3.86 15.90 -6.35
CA ILE A 96 -4.55 16.12 -5.07
C ILE A 96 -5.15 17.53 -5.02
N ASN A 97 -4.41 18.54 -5.46
CA ASN A 97 -4.89 19.92 -5.47
C ASN A 97 -6.05 20.14 -6.44
N TYR A 98 -6.11 19.36 -7.52
CA TYR A 98 -7.21 19.37 -8.49
C TYR A 98 -8.40 18.48 -8.09
N GLY A 99 -8.32 17.76 -6.97
CA GLY A 99 -9.39 16.89 -6.48
C GLY A 99 -9.51 15.56 -7.25
N TYR A 100 -8.50 15.18 -8.04
CA TYR A 100 -8.49 13.87 -8.71
C TYR A 100 -8.19 12.76 -7.71
N ALA A 101 -8.84 11.60 -7.91
CA ALA A 101 -8.52 10.39 -7.18
C ALA A 101 -7.05 9.99 -7.46
N GLN A 102 -6.31 9.73 -6.40
CA GLN A 102 -4.93 9.28 -6.49
C GLN A 102 -4.94 7.79 -6.83
N ASP A 103 -4.69 7.44 -8.07
CA ASP A 103 -4.68 6.04 -8.46
C ASP A 103 -3.26 5.55 -8.77
N LEU A 104 -2.96 4.34 -8.29
CA LEU A 104 -1.82 3.54 -8.72
C LEU A 104 -2.19 2.58 -9.87
N GLY A 105 -3.45 2.57 -10.30
CA GLY A 105 -4.07 1.45 -11.02
C GLY A 105 -4.27 0.24 -10.11
N LEU A 106 -4.42 0.47 -8.81
CA LEU A 106 -4.43 -0.56 -7.76
C LEU A 106 -5.76 -0.56 -7.01
N GLU A 107 -6.85 -0.47 -7.78
CA GLU A 107 -8.25 -0.35 -7.29
C GLU A 107 -8.67 -1.53 -6.38
N ASP A 108 -7.97 -2.67 -6.48
CA ASP A 108 -8.25 -3.90 -5.73
C ASP A 108 -7.39 -4.12 -4.47
N LEU A 109 -6.53 -3.18 -4.07
CA LEU A 109 -5.85 -3.35 -2.79
C LEU A 109 -6.86 -3.17 -1.64
N PRO A 110 -6.88 -4.12 -0.68
CA PRO A 110 -7.72 -3.97 0.51
C PRO A 110 -7.36 -2.64 1.16
N ALA A 111 -8.38 -1.80 1.38
CA ALA A 111 -8.22 -0.49 2.02
C ALA A 111 -7.29 -0.65 3.22
N LEU A 112 -6.17 0.09 3.22
CA LEU A 112 -5.20 0.05 4.31
C LEU A 112 -5.96 0.11 5.64
N PRO A 113 -5.88 -0.93 6.49
CA PRO A 113 -6.59 -0.93 7.75
C PRO A 113 -6.26 0.37 8.47
N LYS A 114 -7.27 1.08 8.97
CA LYS A 114 -7.05 2.30 9.79
C LYS A 114 -5.97 1.99 10.82
N ALA A 115 -5.01 2.91 10.98
CA ALA A 115 -3.91 2.74 11.94
C ALA A 115 -4.48 2.26 13.29
N GLY A 116 -4.14 1.02 13.68
CA GLY A 116 -4.70 0.32 14.84
C GLY A 116 -5.47 -0.98 14.55
N GLN A 117 -6.02 -1.18 13.34
CA GLN A 117 -6.79 -2.40 13.00
C GLN A 117 -5.97 -3.56 12.42
N GLY A 118 -4.74 -3.30 11.96
CA GLY A 118 -3.79 -4.32 11.46
C GLY A 118 -2.44 -4.35 12.20
N GLY A 119 -2.34 -3.64 13.33
CA GLY A 119 -1.06 -3.25 13.94
C GLY A 119 -0.30 -4.36 14.66
N LEU A 120 -0.98 -5.42 15.14
CA LEU A 120 -0.30 -6.46 15.91
C LEU A 120 0.61 -7.31 15.00
N ALA A 121 0.10 -7.80 13.87
CA ALA A 121 0.88 -8.63 12.97
C ALA A 121 2.07 -7.85 12.38
N ALA A 122 1.83 -6.61 11.92
CA ALA A 122 2.88 -5.73 11.44
C ALA A 122 3.89 -5.37 12.54
N GLY A 123 3.41 -5.10 13.76
CA GLY A 123 4.25 -4.78 14.91
C GLY A 123 5.10 -5.97 15.39
N VAL A 124 4.52 -7.17 15.44
CA VAL A 124 5.24 -8.41 15.75
C VAL A 124 6.27 -8.71 14.68
N LEU A 125 5.92 -8.57 13.40
CA LEU A 125 6.86 -8.72 12.30
C LEU A 125 8.03 -7.74 12.44
N LEU A 126 7.75 -6.45 12.66
CA LEU A 126 8.79 -5.43 12.88
C LEU A 126 9.66 -5.75 14.09
N PHE A 127 9.05 -6.20 15.20
CA PHE A 127 9.77 -6.54 16.42
C PHE A 127 10.72 -7.71 16.19
N VAL A 128 10.26 -8.77 15.55
CA VAL A 128 11.08 -9.95 15.23
C VAL A 128 12.22 -9.58 14.28
N LEU A 129 11.94 -8.83 13.22
CA LEU A 129 12.96 -8.36 12.27
C LEU A 129 14.00 -7.46 12.95
N GLY A 130 13.54 -6.52 13.78
CA GLY A 130 14.43 -5.62 14.53
C GLY A 130 15.27 -6.35 15.58
N ALA A 131 14.69 -7.32 16.29
CA ALA A 131 15.41 -8.15 17.25
C ALA A 131 16.49 -9.01 16.56
N ALA A 132 16.17 -9.62 15.41
CA ALA A 132 17.12 -10.37 14.61
C ALA A 132 18.27 -9.47 14.12
N ALA A 133 17.96 -8.30 13.56
CA ALA A 133 18.98 -7.33 13.14
C ALA A 133 19.85 -6.86 14.31
N SER A 134 19.26 -6.60 15.49
CA SER A 134 19.99 -6.19 16.69
C SER A 134 20.94 -7.28 17.18
N LEU A 135 20.52 -8.55 17.15
CA LEU A 135 21.37 -9.70 17.50
C LEU A 135 22.57 -9.79 16.56
N GLN A 136 22.37 -9.61 15.27
CA GLN A 136 23.45 -9.64 14.29
C GLN A 136 24.43 -8.46 14.47
N ILE A 137 23.92 -7.25 14.70
CA ILE A 137 24.74 -6.03 14.79
C ILE A 137 25.49 -5.93 16.12
N TYR A 138 24.83 -6.23 17.25
CA TYR A 138 25.39 -5.98 18.58
C TYR A 138 26.01 -7.21 19.25
N PHE A 139 25.54 -8.41 18.91
CA PHE A 139 25.96 -9.64 19.58
C PHE A 139 26.78 -10.57 18.67
N ASP A 140 27.07 -10.15 17.43
CA ASP A 140 27.79 -10.93 16.41
C ASP A 140 27.24 -12.36 16.24
N VAL A 141 25.93 -12.51 16.45
CA VAL A 141 25.25 -13.79 16.35
C VAL A 141 25.05 -14.10 14.88
N ASP A 142 25.61 -15.22 14.42
CA ASP A 142 25.40 -15.71 13.07
C ASP A 142 23.95 -16.19 12.90
N LEU A 143 23.15 -15.38 12.21
CA LEU A 143 21.74 -15.64 11.89
C LEU A 143 21.56 -16.15 10.45
N SER A 144 22.65 -16.50 9.75
CA SER A 144 22.60 -17.08 8.40
C SER A 144 21.68 -18.30 8.34
N TRP A 145 21.78 -19.21 9.32
CA TRP A 145 20.89 -20.37 9.43
C TRP A 145 19.42 -19.96 9.46
N LEU A 146 19.05 -18.95 10.26
CA LEU A 146 17.66 -18.50 10.40
C LEU A 146 17.17 -17.84 9.11
N LEU A 147 18.05 -17.04 8.49
CA LEU A 147 17.78 -16.46 7.18
C LEU A 147 17.59 -17.56 6.14
N GLU A 148 18.39 -18.63 6.08
CA GLU A 148 18.21 -19.74 5.13
C GLU A 148 16.87 -20.47 5.26
N PHE A 149 16.29 -20.54 6.47
CA PHE A 149 14.97 -21.17 6.70
C PHE A 149 13.77 -20.26 6.34
N TRP A 150 13.99 -18.99 5.98
CA TRP A 150 12.92 -18.05 5.60
C TRP A 150 11.94 -18.56 4.51
N PRO A 151 12.38 -19.25 3.43
CA PRO A 151 11.48 -19.68 2.37
C PRO A 151 10.56 -20.79 2.86
N LEU A 152 11.06 -21.68 3.73
CA LEU A 152 10.28 -22.75 4.36
C LEU A 152 9.20 -22.17 5.28
N GLY A 153 9.54 -21.12 6.04
CA GLY A 153 8.56 -20.37 6.84
C GLY A 153 7.44 -19.78 5.98
N LEU A 154 7.79 -19.14 4.86
CA LEU A 154 6.81 -18.62 3.89
C LEU A 154 5.96 -19.73 3.27
N MET A 155 6.57 -20.87 2.94
CA MET A 155 5.89 -22.03 2.37
C MET A 155 4.87 -22.62 3.36
N ALA A 156 5.25 -22.75 4.63
CA ALA A 156 4.38 -23.23 5.70
C ALA A 156 3.22 -22.25 5.96
N ALA A 157 3.49 -20.94 6.00
CA ALA A 157 2.47 -19.90 6.15
C ALA A 157 1.48 -19.90 4.98
N GLY A 158 1.98 -20.00 3.73
CA GLY A 158 1.15 -20.11 2.54
C GLY A 158 0.28 -21.37 2.55
N GLY A 159 0.85 -22.53 2.90
CA GLY A 159 0.12 -23.78 3.07
C GLY A 159 -0.95 -23.69 4.16
N TRP A 160 -0.63 -23.07 5.29
CA TRP A 160 -1.58 -22.85 6.39
C TRP A 160 -2.75 -21.95 5.97
N LEU A 161 -2.50 -20.88 5.20
CA LEU A 161 -3.55 -20.01 4.67
C LEU A 161 -4.50 -20.79 3.74
N ILE A 162 -3.96 -21.58 2.82
CA ILE A 162 -4.78 -22.41 1.90
C ILE A 162 -5.63 -23.41 2.69
N LEU A 163 -5.04 -24.08 3.69
CA LEU A 163 -5.76 -25.04 4.54
C LEU A 163 -6.84 -24.35 5.40
N SER A 164 -6.54 -23.17 5.94
CA SER A 164 -7.49 -22.37 6.72
C SER A 164 -8.70 -21.98 5.87
N TRP A 165 -8.47 -21.58 4.62
CA TRP A 165 -9.52 -21.23 3.68
C TRP A 165 -10.39 -22.44 3.29
N TYR A 166 -9.77 -23.60 3.07
CA TYR A 166 -10.52 -24.81 2.71
C TYR A 166 -11.35 -25.35 3.88
N ARG A 167 -10.84 -25.25 5.12
CA ARG A 167 -11.57 -25.63 6.34
C ARG A 167 -12.79 -24.74 6.60
N GLU A 168 -12.65 -23.43 6.38
CA GLU A 168 -13.74 -22.47 6.57
C GLU A 168 -14.90 -22.73 5.59
N ARG A 169 -14.59 -23.10 4.34
CA ARG A 169 -15.60 -23.46 3.34
C ARG A 169 -16.39 -24.71 3.71
N ARG A 170 -15.72 -25.76 4.19
CA ARG A 170 -16.43 -26.98 4.64
C ARG A 170 -17.33 -26.70 5.84
N ARG A 171 -16.84 -25.91 6.80
CA ARG A 171 -17.61 -25.53 7.99
C ARG A 171 -18.90 -24.78 7.67
N ARG A 172 -18.91 -23.99 6.59
CA ARG A 172 -20.11 -23.28 6.10
C ARG A 172 -21.08 -24.21 5.38
N GLN A 173 -20.58 -25.17 4.59
CA GLN A 173 -21.41 -26.18 3.93
C GLN A 173 -22.09 -27.11 4.95
N ASP A 174 -21.35 -27.60 5.95
CA ASP A 174 -21.90 -28.44 7.02
C ASP A 174 -22.96 -27.69 7.85
N ALA A 175 -22.84 -26.37 7.97
CA ALA A 175 -23.80 -25.51 8.67
C ALA A 175 -25.06 -25.18 7.84
N GLU A 176 -24.98 -25.22 6.50
CA GLU A 176 -26.11 -25.04 5.59
C GLU A 176 -26.88 -26.35 5.35
N GLU A 177 -26.20 -27.51 5.40
CA GLU A 177 -26.78 -28.83 5.14
C GLU A 177 -27.50 -29.45 6.37
N ASN A 178 -27.17 -29.00 7.58
CA ASN A 178 -27.85 -29.41 8.81
C ASN A 178 -28.17 -28.20 9.73
N PRO A 179 -29.21 -27.41 9.39
CA PRO A 179 -29.71 -26.39 10.30
C PRO A 179 -30.36 -27.09 11.50
N ALA A 180 -29.83 -26.83 12.69
CA ALA A 180 -30.38 -27.33 13.95
C ALA A 180 -31.83 -26.87 14.17
#